data_AF-A0A354B0J4-F1
#
_entry.id   AF-A0A354B0J4-F1
#
_cell.length_a   1.000
_cell.length_b   1.000
_cell.length_c   1.000
_cell.angle_alpha   90.00
_cell.angle_beta   90.00
_cell.angle_gamma   90.00
#
_symmetry.space_group_name_H-M   'P 1'
#
loop_
_entity.id
_entity.type
_entity.pdbx_description
1 polymer ?
#
loop_
_entity_poly.entity_id
_entity_poly.type
_entity_poly.pdbx_seq_one_letter_code
_entity_poly.pdbx_strand_id
1 'polypeptide(L)'
;MQSGGKSRLAMHASLRRQLLHLATDLAELVENPSDLPHGFDLLTRSYTTPAAAAARAALRADPAIAPLVAERYWGPWPSQTELLALPAESLGHRYATWFGNAGGQPLPDPVLAPGTDGDDTWLQQRVRRTHDVWHVVSGCPPSPAGEAALSAINVMQLRWP
;
A
#
# COMPACT_ATOMS: atom_id res chain seq x y z
N MET A 1 -38.76 -14.28 -5.23
CA MET A 1 -38.21 -13.13 -4.46
C MET A 1 -37.48 -13.55 -3.16
N GLN A 2 -36.83 -14.73 -3.06
CA GLN A 2 -36.11 -15.16 -1.81
C GLN A 2 -34.57 -15.19 -1.94
N SER A 3 -34.00 -14.86 -3.10
CA SER A 3 -32.56 -14.96 -3.36
C SER A 3 -31.73 -13.83 -2.71
N GLY A 4 -32.28 -12.62 -2.61
CA GLY A 4 -31.53 -11.44 -2.12
C GLY A 4 -31.20 -11.45 -0.61
N GLY A 5 -32.03 -12.08 0.23
CA GLY A 5 -31.83 -12.10 1.68
C GLY A 5 -30.65 -12.96 2.13
N LYS A 6 -30.49 -14.16 1.54
CA LYS A 6 -29.39 -15.09 1.86
C LYS A 6 -28.03 -14.55 1.43
N SER A 7 -27.97 -13.88 0.27
CA SER A 7 -26.74 -13.24 -0.24
C SER A 7 -26.27 -12.09 0.66
N ARG A 8 -27.20 -11.25 1.14
CA ARG A 8 -26.87 -10.13 2.04
C ARG A 8 -26.35 -10.59 3.41
N LEU A 9 -26.96 -11.63 4.01
CA LEU A 9 -26.46 -12.20 5.27
C LEU A 9 -25.07 -12.82 5.11
N ALA A 10 -24.81 -13.54 4.01
CA ALA A 10 -23.51 -14.12 3.73
C ALA A 10 -22.42 -13.04 3.57
N MET A 11 -22.74 -11.95 2.86
CA MET A 11 -21.85 -10.79 2.70
C MET A 11 -21.54 -10.13 4.05
N HIS A 12 -22.56 -9.88 4.89
CA HIS A 12 -22.36 -9.29 6.22
C HIS A 12 -21.51 -10.18 7.13
N ALA A 13 -21.75 -11.50 7.11
CA ALA A 13 -20.94 -12.45 7.87
C ALA A 13 -19.48 -12.49 7.39
N SER A 14 -19.23 -12.35 6.09
CA SER A 14 -17.88 -12.25 5.53
C SER A 14 -17.18 -10.97 5.97
N LEU A 15 -17.84 -9.82 5.86
CA LEU A 15 -17.28 -8.54 6.28
C LEU A 15 -16.99 -8.51 7.79
N ARG A 16 -17.87 -9.08 8.61
CA ARG A 16 -17.63 -9.19 10.05
C ARG A 16 -16.38 -10.01 10.37
N ARG A 17 -16.21 -11.17 9.73
CA ARG A 17 -15.00 -11.99 9.90
C ARG A 17 -13.75 -11.22 9.48
N GLN A 18 -13.81 -10.53 8.35
CA GLN A 18 -12.70 -9.71 7.87
C GLN A 18 -12.34 -8.58 8.83
N LEU A 19 -13.32 -7.86 9.36
CA LEU A 19 -13.09 -6.81 10.35
C LEU A 19 -12.48 -7.37 11.65
N LEU A 20 -12.86 -8.59 12.06
CA LEU A 20 -12.24 -9.25 13.21
C LEU A 20 -10.77 -9.57 12.95
N HIS A 21 -10.42 -10.08 11.77
CA HIS A 21 -9.01 -10.29 11.40
C HIS A 21 -8.22 -8.99 11.40
N LEU A 22 -8.75 -7.93 10.77
CA LEU A 22 -8.09 -6.62 10.77
C LEU A 22 -7.88 -6.07 12.19
N ALA A 23 -8.85 -6.26 13.08
CA ALA A 23 -8.72 -5.84 14.47
C ALA A 23 -7.67 -6.65 15.23
N THR A 24 -7.56 -7.96 14.97
CA THR A 24 -6.52 -8.82 15.52
C THR A 24 -5.13 -8.40 15.01
N ASP A 25 -4.95 -8.29 13.69
CA ASP A 25 -3.66 -7.90 13.10
C ASP A 25 -3.21 -6.51 13.60
N LEU A 26 -4.15 -5.58 13.76
CA LEU A 26 -3.88 -4.26 14.34
C LEU A 26 -3.47 -4.33 15.82
N ALA A 27 -4.14 -5.17 16.63
CA ALA A 27 -3.78 -5.33 18.04
C ALA A 27 -2.37 -5.91 18.20
N GLU A 28 -2.03 -6.93 17.42
CA GLU A 28 -0.68 -7.52 17.39
C GLU A 28 0.39 -6.49 17.01
N LEU A 29 0.10 -5.61 16.03
CA LEU A 29 1.02 -4.53 15.64
C LEU A 29 1.16 -3.43 16.71
N VAL A 30 0.10 -3.13 17.46
CA VAL A 30 0.19 -2.19 18.58
C VAL A 30 1.08 -2.75 19.69
N GLU A 31 0.98 -4.05 19.96
CA GLU A 31 1.82 -4.74 20.95
C GLU A 31 3.27 -4.91 20.47
N ASN A 32 3.46 -5.23 19.19
CA ASN A 32 4.76 -5.40 18.56
C ASN A 32 4.82 -4.77 17.14
N PRO A 33 5.23 -3.49 17.03
CA PRO A 33 5.31 -2.79 15.75
C PRO A 33 6.33 -3.37 14.77
N SER A 34 7.21 -4.26 15.22
CA SER A 34 8.21 -4.93 14.36
C SER A 34 7.70 -6.25 13.77
N ASP A 35 6.46 -6.65 14.05
CA ASP A 35 5.84 -7.83 13.45
C ASP A 35 5.39 -7.55 12.01
N LEU A 36 6.36 -7.57 11.09
CA LEU A 36 6.12 -7.34 9.67
C LEU A 36 5.09 -8.31 9.05
N PRO A 37 5.06 -9.62 9.40
CA PRO A 37 3.99 -10.52 8.96
C PRO A 37 2.57 -10.00 9.24
N HIS A 38 2.26 -9.61 10.49
CA HIS A 38 0.94 -9.05 10.81
C HIS A 38 0.71 -7.70 10.11
N GLY A 39 1.76 -6.89 9.90
CA GLY A 39 1.70 -5.69 9.07
C GLY A 39 1.28 -5.95 7.64
N PHE A 40 1.85 -6.97 7.01
CA PHE A 40 1.52 -7.36 5.64
C PHE A 40 0.14 -7.99 5.54
N ASP A 41 -0.27 -8.79 6.52
CA ASP A 41 -1.61 -9.37 6.59
C ASP A 41 -2.67 -8.30 6.75
N LEU A 42 -2.47 -7.32 7.64
CA LEU A 42 -3.36 -6.17 7.83
C LEU A 42 -3.55 -5.42 6.51
N LEU A 43 -2.45 -5.06 5.83
CA LEU A 43 -2.50 -4.29 4.58
C LEU A 43 -3.11 -5.10 3.43
N THR A 44 -2.84 -6.40 3.35
CA THR A 44 -3.42 -7.28 2.32
C THR A 44 -4.92 -7.42 2.52
N ARG A 45 -5.36 -7.65 3.76
CA ARG A 45 -6.78 -7.81 4.12
C ARG A 45 -7.54 -6.50 4.01
N SER A 46 -6.93 -5.35 4.31
CA SER A 46 -7.58 -4.04 4.23
C SER A 46 -7.98 -3.72 2.79
N TYR A 47 -7.22 -4.21 1.81
CA TYR A 47 -7.44 -3.93 0.40
C TYR A 47 -8.74 -4.51 -0.19
N THR A 48 -9.31 -5.54 0.43
CA THR A 48 -10.57 -6.14 -0.05
C THR A 48 -11.80 -5.56 0.64
N THR A 49 -11.64 -4.50 1.45
CA THR A 49 -12.74 -3.83 2.15
C THR A 49 -13.52 -2.87 1.24
N PRO A 50 -14.77 -2.51 1.62
CA PRO A 50 -15.51 -1.46 0.92
C PRO A 50 -14.82 -0.09 0.92
N ALA A 51 -14.05 0.23 1.98
CA ALA A 51 -13.27 1.47 2.05
C ALA A 51 -12.19 1.50 0.96
N ALA A 52 -11.46 0.38 0.80
CA ALA A 52 -10.48 0.22 -0.26
C ALA A 52 -11.11 0.35 -1.67
N ALA A 53 -12.29 -0.24 -1.87
CA ALA A 53 -13.01 -0.12 -3.14
C ALA A 53 -13.39 1.34 -3.45
N ALA A 54 -13.83 2.10 -2.45
CA ALA A 54 -14.13 3.52 -2.59
C ALA A 54 -12.86 4.35 -2.87
N ALA A 55 -11.75 4.04 -2.20
CA ALA A 55 -10.46 4.67 -2.44
C ALA A 55 -10.00 4.47 -3.89
N ARG A 56 -10.01 3.22 -4.39
CA ARG A 56 -9.65 2.93 -5.79
C ARG A 56 -10.55 3.63 -6.79
N ALA A 57 -11.86 3.68 -6.54
CA ALA A 57 -12.78 4.41 -7.39
C ALA A 57 -12.45 5.92 -7.44
N ALA A 58 -12.10 6.52 -6.30
CA ALA A 58 -11.67 7.92 -6.25
C ALA A 58 -10.35 8.13 -7.00
N LEU A 59 -9.36 7.27 -6.80
CA LEU A 59 -8.05 7.35 -7.48
C LEU A 59 -8.18 7.21 -9.00
N ARG A 60 -9.00 6.29 -9.50
CA ARG A 60 -9.24 6.14 -10.95
C ARG A 60 -9.93 7.36 -11.56
N ALA A 61 -10.73 8.08 -10.77
CA ALA A 61 -11.43 9.28 -11.21
C ALA A 61 -10.57 10.55 -11.09
N ASP A 62 -9.42 10.48 -10.43
CA ASP A 62 -8.53 11.63 -10.25
C ASP A 62 -7.82 11.95 -11.58
N PRO A 63 -7.95 13.18 -12.11
CA PRO A 63 -7.35 13.56 -13.39
C PRO A 63 -5.81 13.52 -13.38
N ALA A 64 -5.15 13.61 -12.22
CA ALA A 64 -3.70 13.48 -12.10
C ALA A 64 -3.24 12.02 -12.11
N ILE A 65 -4.13 11.07 -11.80
CA ILE A 65 -3.81 9.64 -11.69
C ILE A 65 -4.30 8.85 -12.91
N ALA A 66 -5.43 9.25 -13.49
CA ALA A 66 -6.02 8.57 -14.64
C ALA A 66 -5.05 8.33 -15.81
N PRO A 67 -4.16 9.28 -16.19
CA PRO A 67 -3.15 9.02 -17.23
C PRO A 67 -2.17 7.91 -16.83
N LEU A 68 -1.74 7.88 -15.57
CA LEU A 68 -0.79 6.88 -15.08
C LEU A 68 -1.39 5.46 -15.13
N VAL A 69 -2.68 5.34 -14.78
CA VAL A 69 -3.42 4.08 -14.85
C VAL A 69 -3.59 3.61 -16.29
N ALA A 70 -3.88 4.53 -17.21
CA ALA A 70 -4.05 4.22 -18.63
C ALA A 70 -2.72 3.79 -19.29
N GLU A 71 -1.64 4.53 -19.02
CA GLU A 71 -0.31 4.26 -19.57
C GLU A 71 0.35 3.04 -18.93
N ARG A 72 -0.03 2.71 -17.69
CA ARG A 72 0.60 1.69 -16.84
C ARG A 72 2.12 1.81 -16.75
N TYR A 73 2.64 3.03 -16.84
CA TYR A 73 4.07 3.27 -16.95
C TYR A 73 4.82 2.80 -15.70
N TRP A 74 5.76 1.88 -15.88
CA TRP A 74 6.71 1.45 -14.85
C TRP A 74 8.10 2.06 -15.04
N GLY A 75 8.55 2.20 -16.30
CA GLY A 75 9.92 2.57 -16.62
C GLY A 75 10.96 1.54 -16.13
N PRO A 76 12.24 1.68 -16.53
CA PRO A 76 13.31 0.91 -15.92
C PRO A 76 13.48 1.38 -14.47
N TRP A 77 13.38 0.47 -13.51
CA TRP A 77 13.68 0.77 -12.11
C TRP A 77 15.21 0.68 -11.91
N PRO A 78 15.89 1.77 -11.52
CA PRO A 78 17.35 1.74 -11.39
C PRO A 78 17.80 0.81 -10.27
N SER A 79 18.95 0.16 -10.46
CA SER A 79 19.63 -0.58 -9.41
C SER A 79 20.15 0.36 -8.32
N GLN A 80 20.39 -0.17 -7.11
CA GLN A 80 20.97 0.61 -6.02
C GLN A 80 22.32 1.23 -6.40
N THR A 81 23.16 0.51 -7.15
CA THR A 81 24.44 1.00 -7.64
C THR A 81 24.27 2.20 -8.58
N GLU A 82 23.33 2.14 -9.52
CA GLU A 82 23.04 3.26 -10.41
C GLU A 82 22.53 4.49 -9.65
N LEU A 83 21.67 4.27 -8.65
CA LEU A 83 21.13 5.34 -7.82
C LEU A 83 22.21 6.02 -6.97
N LEU A 84 23.13 5.25 -6.38
CA LEU A 84 24.25 5.79 -5.60
C LEU A 84 25.26 6.56 -6.48
N ALA A 85 25.31 6.28 -7.79
CA ALA A 85 26.16 7.01 -8.73
C ALA A 85 25.60 8.39 -9.12
N LEU A 86 24.33 8.68 -8.80
CA LEU A 86 23.72 9.99 -9.03
C LEU A 86 24.29 11.06 -8.07
N PRO A 87 24.12 12.37 -8.36
CA PRO A 87 24.55 13.44 -7.46
C PRO A 87 23.95 13.29 -6.05
N ALA A 88 24.73 13.60 -5.01
CA ALA A 88 24.35 13.41 -3.61
C ALA A 88 23.01 14.07 -3.23
N GLU A 89 22.74 15.25 -3.78
CA GLU A 89 21.51 16.01 -3.54
C GLU A 89 20.29 15.51 -4.33
N SER A 90 20.47 14.53 -5.21
CA SER A 90 19.38 13.96 -6.01
C SER A 90 18.48 13.04 -5.18
N LEU A 91 17.20 12.95 -5.57
CA LEU A 91 16.27 12.01 -4.95
C LEU A 91 16.78 10.56 -5.01
N GLY A 92 17.34 10.15 -6.15
CA GLY A 92 17.81 8.79 -6.36
C GLY A 92 18.96 8.42 -5.42
N HIS A 93 19.97 9.29 -5.29
CA HIS A 93 21.08 9.06 -4.36
C HIS A 93 20.57 8.99 -2.91
N ARG A 94 19.77 9.98 -2.49
CA ARG A 94 19.20 10.02 -1.13
C ARG A 94 18.36 8.79 -0.81
N TYR A 95 17.56 8.32 -1.77
CA TYR A 95 16.78 7.09 -1.63
C TYR A 95 17.68 5.86 -1.47
N ALA A 96 18.70 5.69 -2.31
CA ALA A 96 19.57 4.52 -2.22
C ALA A 96 20.41 4.49 -0.95
N THR A 97 20.87 5.65 -0.46
CA THR A 97 21.54 5.77 0.84
C THR A 97 20.61 5.41 1.99
N TRP A 98 19.39 5.99 1.99
CA TRP A 98 18.38 5.72 3.01
C TRP A 98 17.99 4.24 3.04
N PHE A 99 17.69 3.66 1.88
CA PHE A 99 17.25 2.27 1.72
C PHE A 99 18.31 1.27 2.18
N GLY A 100 19.58 1.52 1.84
CA GLY A 100 20.71 0.71 2.31
C GLY A 100 20.88 0.78 3.83
N ASN A 101 20.78 1.96 4.42
CA ASN A 101 20.93 2.15 5.87
C ASN A 101 19.76 1.56 6.68
N ALA A 102 18.57 1.50 6.10
CA ALA A 102 17.40 0.86 6.70
C ALA A 102 17.45 -0.69 6.64
N GLY A 103 18.51 -1.28 6.07
CA GLY A 103 18.61 -2.73 5.86
C GLY A 103 17.68 -3.24 4.74
N GLY A 104 17.29 -2.36 3.82
CA GLY A 104 16.12 -2.48 2.96
C GLY A 104 16.03 -3.78 2.15
N GLN A 105 14.89 -4.45 2.31
CA GLN A 105 14.33 -5.36 1.32
C GLN A 105 13.07 -4.69 0.78
N PRO A 106 12.86 -4.65 -0.55
CA PRO A 106 11.64 -4.09 -1.11
C PRO A 106 10.44 -4.81 -0.50
N LEU A 107 9.35 -4.07 -0.27
CA LEU A 107 8.09 -4.70 0.11
C LEU A 107 7.74 -5.78 -0.93
N PRO A 108 7.31 -6.98 -0.49
CA PRO A 108 6.90 -8.02 -1.43
C PRO A 108 5.73 -7.52 -2.26
N ASP A 109 5.59 -8.00 -3.50
CA ASP A 109 4.45 -7.65 -4.34
C ASP A 109 3.13 -7.98 -3.61
N PRO A 110 2.07 -7.16 -3.78
CA PRO A 110 0.83 -7.37 -3.05
C PRO A 110 0.17 -8.70 -3.45
N VAL A 111 -0.35 -9.43 -2.46
CA VAL A 111 -1.17 -10.64 -2.70
C VAL A 111 -2.60 -10.20 -3.00
N LEU A 112 -3.05 -10.45 -4.23
CA LEU A 112 -4.37 -10.00 -4.68
C LEU A 112 -5.39 -11.13 -4.65
N ALA A 113 -6.66 -10.79 -4.39
CA ALA A 113 -7.74 -11.74 -4.53
C ALA A 113 -7.87 -12.20 -6.00
N PRO A 114 -8.20 -13.47 -6.28
CA PRO A 114 -8.41 -13.95 -7.64
C PRO A 114 -9.44 -13.11 -8.40
N GLY A 115 -9.14 -12.74 -9.65
CA GLY A 115 -9.97 -11.86 -10.48
C GLY A 115 -9.78 -10.37 -10.22
N THR A 116 -8.86 -9.98 -9.33
CA THR A 116 -8.33 -8.62 -9.25
C THR A 116 -7.30 -8.48 -10.38
N ASP A 117 -7.76 -8.08 -11.56
CA ASP A 117 -6.92 -7.81 -12.74
C ASP A 117 -7.15 -6.37 -13.22
N GLY A 118 -6.21 -5.81 -13.98
CA GLY A 118 -6.34 -4.48 -14.59
C GLY A 118 -5.92 -3.32 -13.68
N ASP A 119 -6.73 -2.27 -13.62
CA ASP A 119 -6.34 -0.97 -13.02
C ASP A 119 -6.13 -1.05 -11.51
N ASP A 120 -6.92 -1.86 -10.80
CA ASP A 120 -6.84 -1.99 -9.34
C ASP A 120 -5.57 -2.72 -8.92
N THR A 121 -5.16 -3.71 -9.70
CA THR A 121 -3.88 -4.43 -9.53
C THR A 121 -2.71 -3.50 -9.77
N TRP A 122 -2.76 -2.75 -10.86
CA TRP A 122 -1.72 -1.78 -11.19
C TRP A 122 -1.58 -0.70 -10.11
N LEU A 123 -2.70 -0.13 -9.63
CA LEU A 123 -2.70 0.87 -8.56
C LEU A 123 -2.06 0.33 -7.27
N GLN A 124 -2.41 -0.89 -6.85
CA GLN A 124 -1.82 -1.46 -5.63
C GLN A 124 -0.32 -1.71 -5.77
N GLN A 125 0.10 -2.27 -6.89
CA GLN A 125 1.51 -2.50 -7.16
C GLN A 125 2.26 -1.17 -7.21
N ARG A 126 1.68 -0.14 -7.82
CA ARG A 126 2.29 1.19 -7.88
C ARG A 126 2.49 1.76 -6.49
N VAL A 127 1.44 1.83 -5.67
CA VAL A 127 1.52 2.30 -4.28
C VAL A 127 2.57 1.53 -3.50
N ARG A 128 2.55 0.20 -3.56
CA ARG A 128 3.45 -0.65 -2.78
C ARG A 128 4.91 -0.55 -3.19
N ARG A 129 5.20 -0.49 -4.50
CA ARG A 129 6.57 -0.39 -4.99
C ARG A 129 7.16 1.02 -4.91
N THR A 130 6.32 2.07 -4.81
CA THR A 130 6.82 3.44 -4.58
C THR A 130 6.78 3.88 -3.12
N HIS A 131 6.23 3.06 -2.22
CA HIS A 131 6.14 3.34 -0.78
C HIS A 131 7.45 3.89 -0.18
N ASP A 132 8.54 3.16 -0.42
CA ASP A 132 9.85 3.47 0.16
C ASP A 132 10.42 4.80 -0.36
N VAL A 133 10.03 5.21 -1.58
CA VAL A 133 10.38 6.52 -2.13
C VAL A 133 9.65 7.63 -1.37
N TRP A 134 8.42 7.38 -0.90
CA TRP A 134 7.62 8.37 -0.21
C TRP A 134 8.18 8.75 1.16
N HIS A 135 8.88 7.85 1.86
CA HIS A 135 9.64 8.18 3.06
C HIS A 135 10.65 9.30 2.80
N VAL A 136 11.39 9.21 1.69
CA VAL A 136 12.43 10.19 1.35
C VAL A 136 11.83 11.53 0.95
N VAL A 137 10.72 11.51 0.18
CA VAL A 137 10.03 12.73 -0.25
C VAL A 137 9.35 13.45 0.91
N SER A 138 8.72 12.71 1.83
CA SER A 138 8.01 13.25 2.99
C SER A 138 8.92 13.57 4.18
N GLY A 139 10.12 12.99 4.23
CA GLY A 139 11.01 13.06 5.37
C GLY A 139 10.60 12.16 6.54
N CYS A 140 9.67 11.22 6.34
CA CYS A 140 9.25 10.26 7.36
C CYS A 140 10.32 9.15 7.51
N PRO A 141 10.94 8.97 8.69
CA PRO A 141 11.93 7.91 8.90
C PRO A 141 11.26 6.51 8.95
N PRO A 142 12.01 5.41 8.75
CA PRO A 142 11.52 4.03 8.88
C PRO A 142 11.49 3.63 10.36
N SER A 143 10.83 4.45 11.18
CA SER A 143 10.57 4.18 12.59
C SER A 143 9.07 4.01 12.78
N PRO A 144 8.59 3.37 13.87
CA PRO A 144 7.16 3.21 14.09
C PRO A 144 6.37 4.53 13.99
N ALA A 145 6.92 5.62 14.51
CA ALA A 145 6.30 6.94 14.41
C ALA A 145 6.32 7.50 12.97
N GLY A 146 7.39 7.25 12.21
CA GLY A 146 7.48 7.67 10.82
C GLY A 146 6.58 6.86 9.88
N GLU A 147 6.43 5.54 10.11
CA GLU A 147 5.46 4.70 9.41
C GLU A 147 4.02 5.14 9.69
N ALA A 148 3.70 5.48 10.94
CA ALA A 148 2.40 6.04 11.30
C ALA A 148 2.14 7.38 10.60
N ALA A 149 3.15 8.26 10.54
CA ALA A 149 3.06 9.53 9.82
C ALA A 149 2.86 9.33 8.31
N LEU A 150 3.61 8.42 7.68
CA LEU A 150 3.46 8.10 6.27
C LEU A 150 2.08 7.47 5.98
N SER A 151 1.59 6.61 6.87
CA SER A 151 0.24 6.05 6.79
C SER A 151 -0.83 7.15 6.81
N ALA A 152 -0.68 8.16 7.67
CA ALA A 152 -1.58 9.31 7.68
C ALA A 152 -1.52 10.11 6.37
N ILE A 153 -0.34 10.30 5.78
CA ILE A 153 -0.19 10.92 4.45
C ILE A 153 -0.94 10.08 3.39
N ASN A 154 -0.78 8.76 3.40
CA ASN A 154 -1.44 7.86 2.45
C ASN A 154 -2.98 7.90 2.58
N VAL A 155 -3.50 7.97 3.79
CA VAL A 155 -4.95 8.15 4.02
C VAL A 155 -5.41 9.50 3.46
N MET A 156 -4.67 10.58 3.70
CA MET A 156 -5.06 11.92 3.26
C MET A 156 -4.95 12.12 1.75
N GLN A 157 -3.92 11.57 1.11
CA GLN A 157 -3.66 11.75 -0.32
C GLN A 157 -4.41 10.72 -1.16
N LEU A 158 -4.46 9.47 -0.71
CA LEU A 158 -4.94 8.34 -1.52
C LEU A 158 -6.22 7.71 -0.99
N ARG A 159 -6.67 8.10 0.21
CA ARG A 159 -7.72 7.40 0.96
C ARG A 159 -7.39 5.93 1.18
N TRP A 160 -6.10 5.62 1.24
CA TRP A 160 -5.60 4.25 1.31
C TRP A 160 -6.09 3.57 2.60
N PRO A 161 -6.58 2.32 2.53
CA PRO A 161 -7.19 1.62 3.65
C PRO A 161 -6.19 1.06 4.68
#